data_AF-A0A8T5SZQ9-F1
#
_entry.id   AF-A0A8T5SZQ9-F1
#
_cell.length_a   1.000
_cell.length_b   1.000
_cell.length_c   1.000
_cell.angle_alpha   90.00
_cell.angle_beta   90.00
_cell.angle_gamma   90.00
#
_symmetry.space_group_name_H-M   'P 1'
#
loop_
_entity.id
_entity.type
_entity.pdbx_description
1 polymer ?
#
loop_
_entity_poly.entity_id
_entity_poly.type
_entity_poly.pdbx_seq_one_letter_code
_entity_poly.pdbx_strand_id
1 'polypeptide(L)'
;MFTVDNFWEILSAASGDTVSGMTEVLDSLAKDSKAKAKLYFDFVFGGAPPTEEDDWLRLREFLLDWYAAHQTISSASSKITDVETLSNPDLDELFRSFGFNYSTQLKGPDDNPIVLKINFFLDLVNLYKRKGTPQAIVEVLQYYGVTKLDIYEFFIKLEDANSLIFEGTAIAGTTTNPSNLIFEYDRLTDGDPHWLYTEQQILQLQQINDINLPSKTPYLGVRPVASIDGAEIGILIRLVQDQFQYYLDNGVVPTANAEVSEIGEVVSLLELYLSIVYIFNKQYNVGQTGDSFICYDGTSVVNISNVIDEFETVTSRPLVRSEILSKLTTFYDGFTRENPRNFLQNRSDASTFLGVINPTYKSALDSSTLTDSELMFSLMKDLSAWVRINLGYGFVNMGFIMFGLDSFFEDLKPVINFFKPYRARLLLLELLQIDNPLFNTIIVEDDPEVPKVEFPIYDFVTGDGHPCCTEQNIDSTDSCTVCLDDATANLYYQRDTYDCCSYYDLGAVSDILQNDFFPFIEEIRSLSVVCIPPDLDSTAIVRNEVLEGSMVQ
;
A
#
# COMPACT_ATOMS: atom_id res chain seq x y z
N MET A 1 21.10 -21.84 -7.72
CA MET A 1 21.34 -23.27 -7.43
C MET A 1 22.63 -23.68 -8.14
N PHE A 2 23.59 -24.33 -7.48
CA PHE A 2 24.88 -24.67 -8.10
C PHE A 2 24.72 -25.73 -9.20
N THR A 3 25.31 -25.48 -10.36
CA THR A 3 25.36 -26.44 -11.47
C THR A 3 26.65 -27.28 -11.42
N VAL A 4 26.72 -28.30 -12.28
CA VAL A 4 27.95 -29.07 -12.49
C VAL A 4 29.10 -28.16 -12.97
N ASP A 5 28.78 -27.16 -13.79
CA ASP A 5 29.78 -26.20 -14.29
C ASP A 5 30.34 -25.35 -13.14
N ASN A 6 29.49 -24.93 -12.19
CA ASN A 6 29.97 -24.21 -11.01
C ASN A 6 30.89 -25.07 -10.13
N PHE A 7 30.66 -26.38 -10.05
CA PHE A 7 31.57 -27.28 -9.33
C PHE A 7 32.96 -27.28 -9.97
N TRP A 8 33.05 -27.33 -11.30
CA TRP A 8 34.34 -27.30 -12.00
C TRP A 8 35.03 -25.94 -11.89
N GLU A 9 34.28 -24.84 -11.95
CA GLU A 9 34.79 -23.49 -11.70
C GLU A 9 35.37 -23.36 -10.28
N ILE A 10 34.65 -23.86 -9.27
CA ILE A 10 35.13 -23.87 -7.87
C ILE A 10 36.35 -24.77 -7.72
N LEU A 11 36.39 -25.91 -8.41
CA LEU A 11 37.54 -26.81 -8.40
C LEU A 11 38.79 -26.13 -8.97
N SER A 12 38.66 -25.43 -10.11
CA SER A 12 39.75 -24.66 -10.71
C SER A 12 40.21 -23.51 -9.81
N ALA A 13 39.28 -22.81 -9.15
CA ALA A 13 39.64 -21.78 -8.17
C ALA A 13 40.37 -22.37 -6.96
N ALA A 14 39.93 -23.54 -6.47
CA ALA A 14 40.59 -24.26 -5.39
C ALA A 14 42.00 -24.72 -5.81
N SER A 15 42.21 -25.24 -7.03
CA SER A 15 43.54 -25.62 -7.52
C SER A 15 44.51 -24.43 -7.65
N GLY A 16 43.99 -23.20 -7.65
CA GLY A 16 44.77 -21.95 -7.65
C GLY A 16 44.69 -21.17 -8.97
N ASP A 17 43.82 -21.58 -9.88
CA ASP A 17 43.59 -20.88 -11.14
C ASP A 17 42.64 -19.70 -10.94
N THR A 18 42.86 -18.60 -11.65
CA THR A 18 41.92 -17.47 -11.68
C THR A 18 40.76 -17.77 -12.63
N VAL A 19 39.55 -17.89 -12.09
CA VAL A 19 38.33 -18.18 -12.86
C VAL A 19 37.54 -16.90 -13.08
N SER A 20 37.30 -16.53 -14.35
CA SER A 20 36.48 -15.37 -14.70
C SER A 20 34.99 -15.68 -14.48
N GLY A 21 34.32 -14.91 -13.62
CA GLY A 21 32.89 -15.06 -13.34
C GLY A 21 32.54 -15.56 -11.93
N MET A 22 33.56 -15.90 -11.12
CA MET A 22 33.36 -16.28 -9.72
C MET A 22 33.24 -15.03 -8.83
N THR A 23 32.30 -15.05 -7.88
CA THR A 23 32.19 -13.96 -6.88
C THR A 23 33.35 -14.02 -5.89
N GLU A 24 33.79 -12.85 -5.40
CA GLU A 24 34.91 -12.73 -4.43
C GLU A 24 34.65 -13.54 -3.14
N VAL A 25 33.37 -13.64 -2.74
CA VAL A 25 32.94 -14.45 -1.60
C VAL A 25 33.20 -15.94 -1.85
N LEU A 26 32.85 -16.48 -3.03
CA LEU A 26 33.05 -17.90 -3.34
C LEU A 26 34.54 -18.27 -3.48
N ASP A 27 35.35 -17.39 -4.07
CA ASP A 27 36.79 -17.59 -4.17
C ASP A 27 37.46 -17.61 -2.78
N SER A 28 37.09 -16.68 -1.89
CA SER A 28 37.59 -16.67 -0.51
C SER A 28 37.21 -17.94 0.25
N LEU A 29 35.99 -18.43 0.05
CA LEU A 29 35.46 -19.62 0.72
C LEU A 29 36.13 -20.90 0.19
N ALA A 30 36.45 -20.95 -1.11
CA ALA A 30 37.19 -22.04 -1.73
C ALA A 30 38.61 -22.16 -1.17
N LYS A 31 39.31 -21.03 -1.02
CA LYS A 31 40.67 -20.98 -0.46
C LYS A 31 40.70 -21.38 1.01
N ASP A 32 39.75 -20.91 1.82
CA ASP A 32 39.62 -21.30 3.22
C ASP A 32 39.28 -22.80 3.37
N SER A 33 38.37 -23.32 2.55
CA SER A 33 38.01 -24.74 2.52
C SER A 33 39.21 -25.62 2.13
N LYS A 34 40.01 -25.19 1.14
CA LYS A 34 41.25 -25.87 0.75
C LYS A 34 42.28 -25.91 1.88
N ALA A 35 42.47 -24.80 2.60
CA ALA A 35 43.38 -24.75 3.74
C ALA A 35 42.97 -25.73 4.85
N LYS A 36 41.67 -25.79 5.17
CA LYS A 36 41.10 -26.72 6.15
C LYS A 36 41.20 -28.18 5.68
N ALA A 37 40.88 -28.45 4.42
CA ALA A 37 41.01 -29.77 3.81
C ALA A 37 42.46 -30.25 3.87
N LYS A 38 43.43 -29.38 3.56
CA LYS A 38 44.85 -29.70 3.66
C LYS A 38 45.25 -30.11 5.08
N LEU A 39 44.88 -29.33 6.09
CA LEU A 39 45.15 -29.66 7.49
C LEU A 39 44.53 -31.00 7.91
N TYR A 40 43.31 -31.29 7.47
CA TYR A 40 42.65 -32.57 7.73
C TYR A 40 43.37 -33.74 7.05
N PHE A 41 43.72 -33.60 5.77
CA PHE A 41 44.44 -34.63 5.03
C PHE A 41 45.86 -34.84 5.58
N ASP A 42 46.54 -33.78 6.01
CA ASP A 42 47.84 -33.86 6.69
C ASP A 42 47.71 -34.53 8.06
N PHE A 43 46.60 -34.36 8.78
CA PHE A 43 46.37 -35.01 10.07
C PHE A 43 46.01 -36.51 9.92
N VAL A 44 45.10 -36.84 9.01
CA VAL A 44 44.57 -38.20 8.82
C VAL A 44 45.52 -39.08 8.02
N PHE A 45 46.17 -38.53 7.00
CA PHE A 45 47.09 -39.24 6.10
C PHE A 45 48.55 -38.82 6.29
N GLY A 46 48.88 -38.08 7.35
CA GLY A 46 50.24 -37.56 7.63
C GLY A 46 51.29 -38.61 7.99
N GLY A 47 50.90 -39.88 8.11
CA GLY A 47 51.87 -40.97 8.08
C GLY A 47 52.42 -41.10 6.67
N ALA A 48 53.71 -40.80 6.47
CA ALA A 48 54.36 -40.86 5.16
C ALA A 48 53.97 -42.16 4.41
N PRO A 49 53.44 -42.05 3.18
CA PRO A 49 53.18 -43.22 2.36
C PRO A 49 54.49 -43.99 2.15
N PRO A 50 54.49 -45.34 2.06
CA PRO A 50 55.71 -46.12 1.91
C PRO A 50 56.50 -45.82 0.63
N THR A 51 55.88 -45.15 -0.35
CA THR A 51 56.49 -44.77 -1.63
C THR A 51 56.02 -43.36 -2.03
N GLU A 52 56.96 -42.41 -2.06
CA GLU A 52 56.78 -41.06 -2.63
C GLU A 52 56.75 -41.14 -4.17
N GLU A 53 55.77 -41.84 -4.73
CA GLU A 53 55.55 -41.83 -6.18
C GLU A 53 54.79 -40.56 -6.56
N ASP A 54 55.25 -39.86 -7.61
CA ASP A 54 54.65 -38.60 -8.11
C ASP A 54 53.14 -38.72 -8.36
N ASP A 55 52.67 -39.91 -8.77
CA ASP A 55 51.25 -40.16 -9.03
C ASP A 55 50.40 -40.14 -7.75
N TRP A 56 50.95 -40.58 -6.62
CA TRP A 56 50.26 -40.50 -5.32
C TRP A 56 50.09 -39.04 -4.88
N LEU A 57 51.12 -38.22 -5.04
CA LEU A 57 51.06 -36.78 -4.72
C LEU A 57 50.02 -36.07 -5.57
N ARG A 58 49.97 -36.36 -6.88
CA ARG A 58 48.96 -35.82 -7.81
C ARG A 58 47.54 -36.24 -7.44
N LEU A 59 47.34 -37.52 -7.12
CA LEU A 59 46.02 -38.01 -6.70
C LEU A 59 45.58 -37.36 -5.39
N ARG A 60 46.52 -37.18 -4.44
CA ARG A 60 46.26 -36.52 -3.16
C ARG A 60 45.85 -35.06 -3.34
N GLU A 61 46.58 -34.30 -4.15
CA GLU A 61 46.23 -32.90 -4.45
C GLU A 61 44.86 -32.81 -5.14
N PHE A 62 44.59 -33.68 -6.11
CA PHE A 62 43.29 -33.73 -6.77
C PHE A 62 42.13 -34.02 -5.79
N LEU A 63 42.29 -35.01 -4.90
CA LEU A 63 41.26 -35.34 -3.90
C LEU A 63 41.06 -34.21 -2.88
N LEU A 64 42.13 -33.48 -2.54
CA LEU A 64 42.07 -32.32 -1.66
C LEU A 64 41.27 -31.20 -2.33
N ASP A 65 41.58 -30.87 -3.59
CA ASP A 65 40.87 -29.85 -4.35
C ASP A 65 39.40 -30.23 -4.57
N TRP A 66 39.12 -31.49 -4.88
CA TRP A 66 37.75 -32.01 -4.99
C TRP A 66 36.99 -31.83 -3.67
N TYR A 67 37.56 -32.30 -2.56
CA TYR A 67 36.90 -32.18 -1.26
C TYR A 67 36.67 -30.71 -0.87
N ALA A 68 37.65 -29.84 -1.12
CA ALA A 68 37.52 -28.41 -0.89
C ALA A 68 36.39 -27.78 -1.72
N ALA A 69 36.28 -28.13 -3.00
CA ALA A 69 35.20 -27.65 -3.87
C ALA A 69 33.82 -28.10 -3.38
N HIS A 70 33.69 -29.37 -2.99
CA HIS A 70 32.43 -29.89 -2.41
C HIS A 70 32.07 -29.19 -1.10
N GLN A 71 33.05 -29.00 -0.19
CA GLN A 71 32.83 -28.34 1.08
C GLN A 71 32.48 -26.86 0.91
N THR A 72 33.04 -26.21 -0.11
CA THR A 72 32.71 -24.83 -0.50
C THR A 72 31.27 -24.73 -0.95
N ILE A 73 30.80 -25.63 -1.82
CA ILE A 73 29.39 -25.69 -2.24
C ILE A 73 28.49 -25.95 -1.05
N SER A 74 28.83 -26.89 -0.17
CA SER A 74 28.02 -27.21 1.01
C SER A 74 27.92 -26.02 1.97
N SER A 75 29.03 -25.32 2.21
CA SER A 75 29.10 -24.15 3.10
C SER A 75 28.45 -22.91 2.48
N ALA A 76 28.56 -22.74 1.16
CA ALA A 76 27.85 -21.69 0.43
C ALA A 76 26.35 -21.97 0.41
N SER A 77 25.94 -23.23 0.21
CA SER A 77 24.53 -23.65 0.24
C SER A 77 23.90 -23.44 1.63
N SER A 78 24.64 -23.68 2.71
CA SER A 78 24.15 -23.39 4.07
C SER A 78 24.11 -21.90 4.40
N LYS A 79 24.84 -21.05 3.66
CA LYS A 79 24.70 -19.59 3.75
C LYS A 79 23.51 -19.10 2.92
N ILE A 80 23.28 -19.69 1.74
CA ILE A 80 22.12 -19.37 0.88
C ILE A 80 20.77 -19.64 1.58
N THR A 81 20.72 -20.57 2.54
CA THR A 81 19.51 -20.80 3.34
C THR A 81 19.20 -19.69 4.34
N ASP A 82 20.17 -18.84 4.68
CA ASP A 82 19.98 -17.72 5.58
C ASP A 82 19.71 -16.44 4.78
N VAL A 83 18.46 -16.00 4.82
CA VAL A 83 17.93 -14.83 4.09
C VAL A 83 18.67 -13.55 4.49
N GLU A 84 19.17 -13.46 5.72
CA GLU A 84 19.91 -12.29 6.21
C GLU A 84 21.29 -12.13 5.56
N THR A 85 21.82 -13.19 4.93
CA THR A 85 23.15 -13.18 4.31
C THR A 85 23.12 -12.92 2.81
N LEU A 86 21.94 -12.80 2.21
CA LEU A 86 21.76 -12.66 0.77
C LEU A 86 21.92 -11.19 0.31
N SER A 87 22.49 -11.02 -0.89
CA SER A 87 22.54 -9.72 -1.54
C SER A 87 21.16 -9.31 -2.10
N ASN A 88 20.95 -8.02 -2.38
CA ASN A 88 19.66 -7.53 -2.92
C ASN A 88 19.24 -8.22 -4.24
N PRO A 89 20.13 -8.44 -5.22
CA PRO A 89 19.78 -9.23 -6.42
C PRO A 89 19.46 -10.70 -6.12
N ASP A 90 20.16 -11.31 -5.17
CA ASP A 90 19.91 -12.71 -4.78
C ASP A 90 18.56 -12.85 -4.08
N LEU A 91 18.16 -11.86 -3.27
CA LEU A 91 16.83 -11.79 -2.67
C LEU A 91 15.75 -11.70 -3.74
N ASP A 92 15.92 -10.85 -4.77
CA ASP A 92 14.95 -10.75 -5.87
C ASP A 92 14.80 -12.06 -6.64
N GLU A 93 15.91 -12.77 -6.89
CA GLU A 93 15.86 -14.08 -7.52
C GLU A 93 15.21 -15.13 -6.61
N LEU A 94 15.43 -15.03 -5.30
CA LEU A 94 14.74 -15.86 -4.31
C LEU A 94 13.22 -15.62 -4.34
N PHE A 95 12.76 -14.38 -4.37
CA PHE A 95 11.33 -14.05 -4.52
C PHE A 95 10.74 -14.65 -5.81
N ARG A 96 11.43 -14.50 -6.95
CA ARG A 96 11.01 -15.09 -8.23
C ARG A 96 10.93 -16.62 -8.16
N SER A 97 11.88 -17.26 -7.47
CA SER A 97 11.86 -18.72 -7.29
C SER A 97 10.66 -19.19 -6.48
N PHE A 98 10.14 -18.34 -5.58
CA PHE A 98 8.88 -18.55 -4.85
C PHE A 98 7.63 -18.15 -5.64
N GLY A 99 7.76 -17.73 -6.89
CA GLY A 99 6.66 -17.29 -7.75
C GLY A 99 6.18 -15.87 -7.48
N PHE A 100 6.93 -15.05 -6.74
CA PHE A 100 6.61 -13.66 -6.45
C PHE A 100 7.54 -12.72 -7.23
N ASN A 101 7.01 -12.09 -8.29
CA ASN A 101 7.83 -11.27 -9.20
C ASN A 101 7.86 -9.77 -8.85
N TYR A 102 7.22 -9.37 -7.75
CA TYR A 102 6.96 -7.96 -7.44
C TYR A 102 7.84 -7.42 -6.30
N SER A 103 8.94 -8.10 -5.98
CA SER A 103 9.87 -7.71 -4.91
C SER A 103 10.62 -6.42 -5.19
N THR A 104 10.79 -6.06 -6.47
CA THR A 104 11.43 -4.80 -6.89
C THR A 104 10.59 -3.56 -6.60
N GLN A 105 9.28 -3.74 -6.42
CA GLN A 105 8.34 -2.67 -6.12
C GLN A 105 8.21 -2.39 -4.61
N LEU A 106 8.88 -3.18 -3.75
CA LEU A 106 8.91 -2.93 -2.32
C LEU A 106 9.64 -1.63 -2.03
N LYS A 107 9.02 -0.75 -1.24
CA LYS A 107 9.56 0.57 -0.92
C LYS A 107 9.90 0.64 0.57
N GLY A 108 11.19 0.77 0.91
CA GLY A 108 11.65 0.99 2.29
C GLY A 108 11.67 2.48 2.66
N PRO A 109 11.84 2.84 3.96
CA PRO A 109 12.09 4.23 4.34
C PRO A 109 13.57 4.60 4.11
N ASP A 110 14.45 3.60 4.15
CA ASP A 110 15.88 3.70 4.05
C ASP A 110 16.29 3.34 2.62
N ASP A 111 17.41 3.93 2.15
CA ASP A 111 18.20 3.47 1.00
C ASP A 111 18.68 2.01 1.11
N ASN A 112 18.26 1.28 2.16
CA ASN A 112 18.53 -0.12 2.41
C ASN A 112 17.27 -0.99 2.21
N PRO A 113 16.86 -1.26 0.95
CA PRO A 113 15.72 -2.13 0.63
C PRO A 113 15.91 -3.58 1.10
N ILE A 114 17.12 -3.96 1.54
CA ILE A 114 17.47 -5.33 1.93
C ILE A 114 16.73 -5.74 3.21
N VAL A 115 16.70 -4.89 4.25
CA VAL A 115 16.05 -5.24 5.52
C VAL A 115 14.54 -5.44 5.33
N LEU A 116 13.91 -4.55 4.57
CA LEU A 116 12.49 -4.68 4.23
C LEU A 116 12.23 -5.96 3.43
N LYS A 117 13.07 -6.26 2.43
CA LYS A 117 12.96 -7.48 1.62
C LYS A 117 13.14 -8.74 2.44
N ILE A 118 14.08 -8.75 3.39
CA ILE A 118 14.28 -9.89 4.31
C ILE A 118 13.00 -10.11 5.14
N ASN A 119 12.51 -9.07 5.82
CA ASN A 119 11.30 -9.15 6.64
C ASN A 119 10.09 -9.61 5.82
N PHE A 120 9.90 -9.00 4.65
CA PHE A 120 8.83 -9.37 3.75
C PHE A 120 8.96 -10.81 3.25
N PHE A 121 10.17 -11.29 2.96
CA PHE A 121 10.37 -12.67 2.53
C PHE A 121 10.00 -13.68 3.62
N LEU A 122 10.38 -13.41 4.87
CA LEU A 122 10.00 -14.24 6.01
C LEU A 122 8.48 -14.27 6.20
N ASP A 123 7.82 -13.12 6.04
CA ASP A 123 6.36 -13.03 6.12
C ASP A 123 5.65 -13.61 4.91
N LEU A 124 6.26 -13.55 3.72
CA LEU A 124 5.71 -14.07 2.48
C LEU A 124 5.38 -15.56 2.61
N VAL A 125 6.22 -16.34 3.28
CA VAL A 125 5.95 -17.77 3.56
C VAL A 125 4.68 -17.94 4.40
N ASN A 126 4.43 -17.07 5.36
CA ASN A 126 3.22 -17.09 6.17
C ASN A 126 2.00 -16.55 5.40
N LEU A 127 2.20 -15.51 4.58
CA LEU A 127 1.17 -14.94 3.72
C LEU A 127 0.69 -15.95 2.67
N TYR A 128 1.58 -16.80 2.13
CA TYR A 128 1.18 -17.87 1.23
C TYR A 128 0.21 -18.87 1.87
N LYS A 129 0.35 -19.16 3.16
CA LYS A 129 -0.53 -20.10 3.88
C LYS A 129 -1.97 -19.57 4.01
N ARG A 130 -2.13 -18.26 4.04
CA ARG A 130 -3.43 -17.55 4.14
C ARG A 130 -3.74 -16.72 2.90
N LYS A 131 -3.16 -17.09 1.76
CA LYS A 131 -3.41 -16.44 0.48
C LYS A 131 -4.91 -16.48 0.17
N GLY A 132 -5.45 -15.38 -0.36
CA GLY A 132 -6.89 -15.22 -0.59
C GLY A 132 -7.65 -14.72 0.64
N THR A 133 -7.04 -14.63 1.82
CA THR A 133 -7.69 -13.96 2.95
C THR A 133 -7.59 -12.44 2.80
N PRO A 134 -8.64 -11.67 3.17
CA PRO A 134 -8.61 -10.20 3.17
C PRO A 134 -7.44 -9.65 3.98
N GLN A 135 -7.14 -10.27 5.13
CA GLN A 135 -6.05 -9.86 6.00
C GLN A 135 -4.67 -9.99 5.33
N ALA A 136 -4.47 -11.01 4.49
CA ALA A 136 -3.21 -11.14 3.74
C ALA A 136 -3.01 -9.97 2.77
N ILE A 137 -4.09 -9.44 2.18
CA ILE A 137 -4.03 -8.28 1.28
C ILE A 137 -3.63 -7.03 2.07
N VAL A 138 -4.24 -6.81 3.25
CA VAL A 138 -3.90 -5.68 4.14
C VAL A 138 -2.42 -5.69 4.49
N GLU A 139 -1.91 -6.82 4.98
CA GLU A 139 -0.53 -6.92 5.45
C GLU A 139 0.49 -6.81 4.31
N VAL A 140 0.20 -7.37 3.14
CA VAL A 140 1.07 -7.20 1.97
C VAL A 140 1.13 -5.74 1.57
N LEU A 141 -0.01 -5.06 1.48
CA LEU A 141 -0.04 -3.67 1.03
C LEU A 141 0.66 -2.71 2.00
N GLN A 142 0.75 -3.04 3.29
CA GLN A 142 1.59 -2.30 4.25
C GLN A 142 3.08 -2.32 3.86
N TYR A 143 3.61 -3.44 3.36
CA TYR A 143 4.98 -3.51 2.82
C TYR A 143 5.21 -2.61 1.60
N TYR A 144 4.14 -2.26 0.88
CA TYR A 144 4.17 -1.32 -0.23
C TYR A 144 3.93 0.14 0.20
N GLY A 145 3.65 0.38 1.49
CA GLY A 145 3.45 1.69 2.08
C GLY A 145 1.99 2.11 2.25
N VAL A 146 1.03 1.20 2.10
CA VAL A 146 -0.37 1.45 2.48
C VAL A 146 -0.54 1.20 3.97
N THR A 147 -0.38 2.25 4.77
CA THR A 147 -0.47 2.12 6.22
C THR A 147 -1.90 1.96 6.71
N LYS A 148 -2.86 2.63 6.06
CA LYS A 148 -4.27 2.61 6.41
C LYS A 148 -5.11 2.10 5.23
N LEU A 149 -5.72 0.94 5.41
CA LEU A 149 -6.52 0.24 4.41
C LEU A 149 -7.67 -0.49 5.08
N ASP A 150 -8.82 -0.53 4.43
CA ASP A 150 -9.93 -1.41 4.76
C ASP A 150 -10.32 -2.24 3.53
N ILE A 151 -10.69 -3.49 3.77
CA ILE A 151 -11.15 -4.45 2.77
C ILE A 151 -12.63 -4.71 3.03
N TYR A 152 -13.44 -4.52 1.99
CA TYR A 152 -14.87 -4.70 1.99
C TYR A 152 -15.27 -5.96 1.22
N GLU A 153 -16.26 -6.67 1.71
CA GLU A 153 -16.95 -7.72 0.97
C GLU A 153 -18.40 -7.32 0.80
N PHE A 154 -18.94 -7.58 -0.39
CA PHE A 154 -20.26 -7.10 -0.79
C PHE A 154 -21.31 -8.21 -0.75
N PHE A 155 -22.49 -7.83 -0.31
CA PHE A 155 -23.64 -8.69 -0.06
C PHE A 155 -24.85 -8.11 -0.79
N ILE A 156 -25.61 -8.91 -1.52
CA ILE A 156 -26.89 -8.46 -2.07
C ILE A 156 -27.93 -8.52 -0.98
N LYS A 157 -28.65 -7.42 -0.77
CA LYS A 157 -29.76 -7.32 0.17
C LYS A 157 -30.97 -6.66 -0.49
N LEU A 158 -32.14 -6.98 0.02
CA LEU A 158 -33.35 -6.21 -0.26
C LEU A 158 -33.26 -4.90 0.53
N GLU A 159 -33.35 -3.77 -0.18
CA GLU A 159 -33.62 -2.49 0.48
C GLU A 159 -35.12 -2.36 0.74
N ASP A 160 -35.94 -2.67 -0.28
CA ASP A 160 -37.38 -2.83 -0.15
C ASP A 160 -37.90 -4.07 -0.91
N ALA A 161 -39.21 -4.23 -1.03
CA ALA A 161 -39.81 -5.40 -1.69
C ALA A 161 -39.52 -5.49 -3.21
N ASN A 162 -39.04 -4.40 -3.81
CA ASN A 162 -38.87 -4.23 -5.25
C ASN A 162 -37.46 -3.76 -5.65
N SER A 163 -36.56 -3.49 -4.69
CA SER A 163 -35.18 -3.05 -4.97
C SER A 163 -34.14 -3.89 -4.24
N LEU A 164 -33.02 -4.11 -4.93
CA LEU A 164 -31.80 -4.73 -4.41
C LEU A 164 -30.71 -3.68 -4.28
N ILE A 165 -29.92 -3.85 -3.23
CA ILE A 165 -28.70 -3.08 -2.98
C ILE A 165 -27.53 -4.03 -2.74
N PHE A 166 -26.33 -3.54 -3.01
CA PHE A 166 -25.10 -4.14 -2.53
C PHE A 166 -24.67 -3.45 -1.25
N GLU A 167 -24.64 -4.19 -0.15
CA GLU A 167 -24.06 -3.74 1.10
C GLU A 167 -22.63 -4.27 1.24
N GLY A 168 -21.66 -3.37 1.23
CA GLY A 168 -20.27 -3.63 1.56
C GLY A 168 -20.06 -3.61 3.06
N THR A 169 -19.63 -4.73 3.64
CA THR A 169 -19.20 -4.82 5.03
C THR A 169 -17.69 -4.91 5.08
N ALA A 170 -17.03 -4.15 5.96
CA ALA A 170 -15.59 -4.28 6.14
C ALA A 170 -15.27 -5.58 6.89
N ILE A 171 -14.38 -6.37 6.32
CA ILE A 171 -14.02 -7.70 6.85
C ILE A 171 -12.57 -7.81 7.31
N ALA A 172 -11.73 -6.88 6.88
CA ALA A 172 -10.38 -6.69 7.39
C ALA A 172 -9.99 -5.23 7.18
N GLY A 173 -9.09 -4.71 8.00
CA GLY A 173 -8.65 -3.35 7.82
C GLY A 173 -7.94 -2.78 9.03
N THR A 174 -7.77 -1.48 8.98
CA THR A 174 -7.04 -0.69 9.99
C THR A 174 -7.98 0.26 10.71
N THR A 175 -9.11 0.60 10.12
CA THR A 175 -10.13 1.44 10.74
C THR A 175 -10.93 0.63 11.75
N THR A 176 -11.19 1.23 12.90
CA THR A 176 -12.07 0.64 13.92
C THR A 176 -13.53 0.95 13.56
N ASN A 177 -14.36 -0.10 13.44
CA ASN A 177 -15.78 -0.02 13.11
C ASN A 177 -16.11 0.85 11.88
N PRO A 178 -15.51 0.58 10.72
CA PRO A 178 -15.81 1.33 9.52
C PRO A 178 -17.29 1.13 9.12
N SER A 179 -17.94 2.19 8.65
CA SER A 179 -19.32 2.13 8.19
C SER A 179 -19.49 1.18 7.00
N ASN A 180 -20.67 0.56 6.92
CA ASN A 180 -21.06 -0.21 5.75
C ASN A 180 -21.23 0.71 4.55
N LEU A 181 -20.92 0.21 3.37
CA LEU A 181 -21.09 0.92 2.11
C LEU A 181 -22.34 0.39 1.42
N ILE A 182 -23.17 1.26 0.86
CA ILE A 182 -24.38 0.86 0.15
C ILE A 182 -24.25 1.34 -1.29
N PHE A 183 -24.45 0.43 -2.23
CA PHE A 183 -24.48 0.70 -3.65
C PHE A 183 -25.78 0.19 -4.25
N GLU A 184 -26.33 0.95 -5.20
CA GLU A 184 -27.43 0.49 -6.04
C GLU A 184 -27.00 -0.75 -6.84
N TYR A 185 -27.96 -1.61 -7.17
CA TYR A 185 -27.68 -2.86 -7.88
C TYR A 185 -26.96 -2.62 -9.22
N ASP A 186 -27.57 -1.82 -10.08
CA ASP A 186 -27.10 -1.57 -11.46
C ASP A 186 -25.69 -0.95 -11.46
N ARG A 187 -25.34 -0.17 -10.43
CA ARG A 187 -24.03 0.49 -10.28
C ARG A 187 -22.85 -0.48 -10.27
N LEU A 188 -23.02 -1.71 -9.77
CA LEU A 188 -21.96 -2.72 -9.77
C LEU A 188 -22.10 -3.72 -10.93
N THR A 189 -23.29 -3.90 -11.48
CA THR A 189 -23.58 -4.97 -12.44
C THR A 189 -23.57 -4.53 -13.90
N ASP A 190 -23.87 -3.26 -14.20
CA ASP A 190 -24.04 -2.78 -15.58
C ASP A 190 -22.76 -2.88 -16.42
N GLY A 191 -21.60 -2.68 -15.79
CA GLY A 191 -20.28 -2.81 -16.41
C GLY A 191 -19.68 -4.21 -16.30
N ASP A 192 -20.38 -5.17 -15.71
CA ASP A 192 -19.84 -6.49 -15.42
C ASP A 192 -20.36 -7.54 -16.42
N PRO A 193 -19.55 -7.91 -17.43
CA PRO A 193 -19.98 -8.86 -18.46
C PRO A 193 -20.20 -10.28 -17.92
N HIS A 194 -19.77 -10.56 -16.69
CA HIS A 194 -19.93 -11.85 -16.03
C HIS A 194 -21.06 -11.84 -15.00
N TRP A 195 -21.79 -10.73 -14.87
CA TRP A 195 -23.03 -10.67 -14.11
C TRP A 195 -24.20 -10.99 -15.04
N LEU A 196 -24.89 -12.11 -14.79
CA LEU A 196 -25.84 -12.68 -15.76
C LEU A 196 -27.30 -12.34 -15.49
N TYR A 197 -27.63 -11.90 -14.27
CA TYR A 197 -29.01 -11.68 -13.85
C TYR A 197 -29.30 -10.19 -13.73
N THR A 198 -30.44 -9.76 -14.24
CA THR A 198 -30.96 -8.43 -13.91
C THR A 198 -31.59 -8.43 -12.53
N GLU A 199 -31.68 -7.26 -11.90
CA GLU A 199 -32.31 -7.08 -10.60
C GLU A 199 -33.71 -7.74 -10.53
N GLN A 200 -34.53 -7.46 -11.55
CA GLN A 200 -35.88 -7.99 -11.66
C GLN A 200 -35.93 -9.51 -11.78
N GLN A 201 -34.94 -10.14 -12.42
CA GLN A 201 -34.86 -11.59 -12.50
C GLN A 201 -34.56 -12.20 -11.13
N ILE A 202 -33.68 -11.58 -10.34
CA ILE A 202 -33.38 -12.05 -8.98
C ILE A 202 -34.61 -11.92 -8.08
N LEU A 203 -35.29 -10.77 -8.11
CA LEU A 203 -36.52 -10.55 -7.35
C LEU A 203 -37.62 -11.56 -7.71
N GLN A 204 -37.81 -11.85 -9.00
CA GLN A 204 -38.76 -12.87 -9.45
C GLN A 204 -38.38 -14.27 -8.97
N LEU A 205 -37.10 -14.63 -9.02
CA LEU A 205 -36.62 -15.94 -8.55
C LEU A 205 -36.84 -16.10 -7.04
N GLN A 206 -36.60 -15.05 -6.26
CA GLN A 206 -36.88 -15.05 -4.82
C GLN A 206 -38.38 -15.23 -4.54
N GLN A 207 -39.24 -14.50 -5.25
CA GLN A 207 -40.71 -14.60 -5.07
C GLN A 207 -41.28 -15.97 -5.48
N ILE A 208 -40.74 -16.58 -6.55
CA ILE A 208 -41.26 -17.84 -7.11
C ILE A 208 -40.73 -19.06 -6.34
N ASN A 209 -39.45 -19.04 -5.97
CA ASN A 209 -38.77 -20.23 -5.47
C ASN A 209 -38.41 -20.16 -3.98
N ASP A 210 -38.74 -19.06 -3.29
CA ASP A 210 -38.33 -18.80 -1.89
C ASP A 210 -36.82 -18.98 -1.68
N ILE A 211 -36.04 -18.64 -2.72
CA ILE A 211 -34.59 -18.76 -2.70
C ILE A 211 -34.03 -17.55 -1.94
N ASN A 212 -33.25 -17.82 -0.90
CA ASN A 212 -32.48 -16.78 -0.21
C ASN A 212 -31.47 -16.15 -1.18
N LEU A 213 -31.35 -14.82 -1.11
CA LEU A 213 -30.33 -14.09 -1.86
C LEU A 213 -28.94 -14.65 -1.57
N PRO A 214 -28.02 -14.66 -2.56
CA PRO A 214 -26.68 -15.16 -2.36
C PRO A 214 -26.03 -14.44 -1.18
N SER A 215 -25.55 -15.22 -0.22
CA SER A 215 -24.97 -14.71 1.01
C SER A 215 -23.66 -13.96 0.79
N LYS A 216 -23.01 -14.07 -0.37
CA LYS A 216 -21.79 -13.34 -0.74
C LYS A 216 -21.72 -13.13 -2.24
N THR A 217 -21.25 -11.96 -2.65
CA THR A 217 -21.04 -11.61 -4.06
C THR A 217 -19.57 -11.78 -4.42
N PRO A 218 -19.18 -11.86 -5.71
CA PRO A 218 -17.78 -11.98 -6.08
C PRO A 218 -16.98 -10.68 -5.86
N TYR A 219 -17.60 -9.60 -5.40
CA TYR A 219 -16.93 -8.31 -5.27
C TYR A 219 -16.18 -8.15 -3.95
N LEU A 220 -14.93 -7.73 -4.06
CA LEU A 220 -14.04 -7.39 -2.96
C LEU A 220 -13.58 -5.93 -3.14
N GLY A 221 -13.98 -5.06 -2.21
CA GLY A 221 -13.58 -3.67 -2.19
C GLY A 221 -12.24 -3.47 -1.50
N VAL A 222 -11.34 -2.70 -2.10
CA VAL A 222 -10.12 -2.23 -1.44
C VAL A 222 -10.24 -0.72 -1.26
N ARG A 223 -10.24 -0.28 0.00
CA ARG A 223 -10.41 1.11 0.39
C ARG A 223 -9.20 1.59 1.17
N PRO A 224 -8.23 2.29 0.56
CA PRO A 224 -7.24 3.00 1.35
C PRO A 224 -7.90 4.15 2.08
N VAL A 225 -7.46 4.38 3.32
CA VAL A 225 -7.98 5.44 4.17
C VAL A 225 -6.90 6.51 4.26
N ALA A 226 -7.04 7.55 3.44
CA ALA A 226 -6.16 8.70 3.48
C ALA A 226 -6.75 9.79 4.38
N SER A 227 -5.97 10.24 5.36
CA SER A 227 -6.27 11.42 6.17
C SER A 227 -5.50 12.61 5.58
N ILE A 228 -6.21 13.59 5.01
CA ILE A 228 -5.58 14.77 4.39
C ILE A 228 -5.11 15.78 5.45
N ASP A 229 -5.57 15.64 6.68
CA ASP A 229 -5.48 16.65 7.70
C ASP A 229 -4.22 16.58 8.57
N GLY A 230 -3.29 15.66 8.33
CA GLY A 230 -2.16 15.45 9.23
C GLY A 230 -1.08 16.55 9.23
N ALA A 231 -0.20 16.51 10.23
CA ALA A 231 0.93 17.44 10.45
C ALA A 231 1.88 17.54 9.24
N GLU A 232 1.91 16.48 8.44
CA GLU A 232 2.81 16.20 7.34
C GLU A 232 2.84 17.32 6.29
N ILE A 233 1.65 17.80 5.90
CA ILE A 233 1.53 18.89 4.91
C ILE A 233 2.12 20.19 5.50
N GLY A 234 1.84 20.47 6.77
CA GLY A 234 2.39 21.64 7.46
C GLY A 234 3.91 21.62 7.57
N ILE A 235 4.49 20.44 7.85
CA ILE A 235 5.94 20.22 7.90
C ILE A 235 6.56 20.39 6.51
N LEU A 236 5.98 19.75 5.49
CA LEU A 236 6.46 19.85 4.11
C LEU A 236 6.48 21.31 3.64
N ILE A 237 5.38 22.03 3.82
CA ILE A 237 5.29 23.44 3.43
C ILE A 237 6.32 24.26 4.22
N ARG A 238 6.50 24.00 5.52
CA ARG A 238 7.52 24.70 6.31
C ARG A 238 8.94 24.49 5.76
N LEU A 239 9.31 23.26 5.42
CA LEU A 239 10.62 22.94 4.86
C LEU A 239 10.87 23.65 3.53
N VAL A 240 9.85 23.73 2.66
CA VAL A 240 9.94 24.47 1.40
C VAL A 240 10.13 25.97 1.65
N GLN A 241 9.39 26.56 2.60
CA GLN A 241 9.54 27.97 2.98
C GLN A 241 10.94 28.27 3.52
N ASP A 242 11.48 27.40 4.38
CA ASP A 242 12.84 27.56 4.94
C ASP A 242 13.91 27.42 3.83
N GLN A 243 13.72 26.50 2.88
CA GLN A 243 14.59 26.37 1.71
C GLN A 243 14.56 27.60 0.80
N PHE A 244 13.38 28.20 0.60
CA PHE A 244 13.24 29.43 -0.16
C PHE A 244 13.90 30.61 0.55
N GLN A 245 13.71 30.75 1.87
CA GLN A 245 14.36 31.79 2.67
C GLN A 245 15.89 31.63 2.65
N TYR A 246 16.39 30.41 2.78
CA TYR A 246 17.83 30.13 2.64
C TYR A 246 18.38 30.58 1.29
N TYR A 247 17.64 30.32 0.20
CA TYR A 247 18.01 30.79 -1.14
C TYR A 247 18.06 32.32 -1.21
N LEU A 248 17.09 33.03 -0.64
CA LEU A 248 17.10 34.50 -0.61
C LEU A 248 18.28 35.06 0.18
N ASP A 249 18.61 34.45 1.32
CA ASP A 249 19.67 34.95 2.21
C ASP A 249 21.08 34.66 1.68
N ASN A 250 21.27 33.53 1.00
CA ASN A 250 22.60 33.06 0.60
C ASN A 250 22.85 33.13 -0.92
N GLY A 251 21.80 33.27 -1.73
CA GLY A 251 21.87 33.21 -3.20
C GLY A 251 22.24 31.82 -3.74
N VAL A 252 22.15 30.78 -2.92
CA VAL A 252 22.53 29.40 -3.26
C VAL A 252 21.33 28.48 -3.05
N VAL A 253 21.08 27.61 -4.02
CA VAL A 253 20.01 26.60 -3.95
C VAL A 253 20.37 25.57 -2.88
N PRO A 254 19.40 25.15 -2.04
CA PRO A 254 19.60 24.06 -1.10
C PRO A 254 20.07 22.76 -1.77
N THR A 255 20.63 21.84 -0.98
CA THR A 255 21.17 20.57 -1.49
C THR A 255 20.15 19.83 -2.35
N ALA A 256 20.57 19.42 -3.54
CA ALA A 256 19.78 18.58 -4.42
C ALA A 256 19.68 17.15 -3.83
N ASN A 257 18.46 16.76 -3.46
CA ASN A 257 18.18 15.47 -2.81
C ASN A 257 16.83 14.87 -3.23
N ALA A 258 16.19 15.42 -4.25
CA ALA A 258 14.93 14.95 -4.81
C ALA A 258 15.15 14.52 -6.26
N GLU A 259 14.92 13.24 -6.55
CA GLU A 259 15.01 12.71 -7.91
C GLU A 259 13.74 13.09 -8.69
N VAL A 260 13.92 13.56 -9.93
CA VAL A 260 12.85 13.82 -10.89
C VAL A 260 12.95 12.75 -11.97
N SER A 261 12.22 11.67 -11.77
CA SER A 261 12.43 10.39 -12.47
C SER A 261 12.29 10.50 -13.99
N GLU A 262 11.26 11.18 -14.48
CA GLU A 262 10.99 11.32 -15.92
C GLU A 262 11.97 12.25 -16.65
N ILE A 263 12.62 13.16 -15.93
CA ILE A 263 13.63 14.07 -16.49
C ILE A 263 15.06 13.51 -16.29
N GLY A 264 15.24 12.64 -15.30
CA GLY A 264 16.55 12.08 -14.95
C GLY A 264 17.47 13.09 -14.26
N GLU A 265 16.90 14.09 -13.58
CA GLU A 265 17.64 15.12 -12.84
C GLU A 265 17.42 14.97 -11.34
N VAL A 266 18.43 15.34 -10.54
CA VAL A 266 18.32 15.44 -9.08
C VAL A 266 18.29 16.92 -8.72
N VAL A 267 17.21 17.35 -8.09
CA VAL A 267 16.92 18.75 -7.74
C VAL A 267 16.71 18.90 -6.24
N SER A 268 16.64 20.14 -5.74
CA SER A 268 16.24 20.41 -4.36
C SER A 268 14.74 20.19 -4.16
N LEU A 269 14.31 19.98 -2.90
CA LEU A 269 12.88 19.94 -2.55
C LEU A 269 12.13 21.20 -3.03
N LEU A 270 12.75 22.38 -2.88
CA LEU A 270 12.20 23.64 -3.37
C LEU A 270 11.94 23.61 -4.87
N GLU A 271 12.90 23.15 -5.67
CA GLU A 271 12.74 23.03 -7.12
C GLU A 271 11.62 22.04 -7.48
N LEU A 272 11.57 20.86 -6.85
CA LEU A 272 10.50 19.88 -7.07
C LEU A 272 9.12 20.46 -6.73
N TYR A 273 9.00 21.13 -5.59
CA TYR A 273 7.75 21.78 -5.18
C TYR A 273 7.32 22.88 -6.15
N LEU A 274 8.26 23.72 -6.59
CA LEU A 274 8.02 24.76 -7.59
C LEU A 274 7.57 24.18 -8.93
N SER A 275 8.17 23.06 -9.37
CA SER A 275 7.76 22.35 -10.58
C SER A 275 6.32 21.88 -10.50
N ILE A 276 5.92 21.27 -9.38
CA ILE A 276 4.55 20.81 -9.15
C ILE A 276 3.60 22.00 -9.23
N VAL A 277 3.84 23.08 -8.46
CA VAL A 277 2.96 24.25 -8.50
C VAL A 277 2.91 24.88 -9.90
N TYR A 278 4.04 24.91 -10.62
CA TYR A 278 4.12 25.43 -11.98
C TYR A 278 3.25 24.64 -12.97
N ILE A 279 3.40 23.32 -13.03
CA ILE A 279 2.60 22.48 -13.93
C ILE A 279 1.12 22.51 -13.50
N PHE A 280 0.85 22.60 -12.20
CA PHE A 280 -0.52 22.63 -11.67
C PHE A 280 -1.24 23.89 -12.13
N ASN A 281 -0.59 25.05 -12.00
CA ASN A 281 -1.14 26.33 -12.45
C ASN A 281 -1.26 26.43 -13.98
N LYS A 282 -0.48 25.65 -14.74
CA LYS A 282 -0.58 25.56 -16.20
C LYS A 282 -1.82 24.77 -16.62
N GLN A 283 -2.11 23.67 -15.91
CA GLN A 283 -3.23 22.80 -16.21
C GLN A 283 -4.55 23.30 -15.62
N TYR A 284 -4.52 23.80 -14.39
CA TYR A 284 -5.72 24.12 -13.62
C TYR A 284 -5.84 25.61 -13.32
N ASN A 285 -7.01 26.15 -13.61
CA ASN A 285 -7.36 27.54 -13.35
C ASN A 285 -8.02 27.71 -11.96
N VAL A 286 -7.50 27.06 -10.92
CA VAL A 286 -8.10 27.06 -9.56
C VAL A 286 -7.37 27.99 -8.59
N GLY A 287 -8.06 28.39 -7.52
CA GLY A 287 -7.52 29.12 -6.37
C GLY A 287 -8.07 30.56 -6.21
N GLN A 288 -8.73 30.82 -5.09
CA GLN A 288 -8.77 32.15 -4.46
C GLN A 288 -7.69 32.18 -3.37
N THR A 289 -7.04 33.33 -3.18
CA THR A 289 -6.11 33.51 -2.05
C THR A 289 -6.90 33.50 -0.75
N GLY A 290 -6.71 32.47 0.07
CA GLY A 290 -7.19 32.47 1.46
C GLY A 290 -6.41 33.47 2.31
N ASP A 291 -6.94 33.78 3.50
CA ASP A 291 -6.28 34.67 4.48
C ASP A 291 -5.06 34.00 5.14
N SER A 292 -5.06 32.67 5.22
CA SER A 292 -4.01 31.86 5.81
C SER A 292 -3.77 30.57 5.02
N PHE A 293 -2.60 29.96 5.22
CA PHE A 293 -2.25 28.66 4.66
C PHE A 293 -1.70 27.73 5.75
N ILE A 294 -1.81 26.42 5.52
CA ILE A 294 -1.27 25.39 6.41
C ILE A 294 0.25 25.44 6.36
N CYS A 295 0.90 25.64 7.49
CA CYS A 295 2.36 25.64 7.62
C CYS A 295 2.71 25.53 9.09
N TYR A 296 3.61 24.61 9.44
CA TYR A 296 4.09 24.51 10.81
C TYR A 296 4.90 25.76 11.19
N ASP A 297 4.36 26.56 12.11
CA ASP A 297 4.97 27.77 12.68
C ASP A 297 5.44 27.60 14.13
N GLY A 298 5.33 26.38 14.67
CA GLY A 298 5.80 26.04 16.01
C GLY A 298 7.33 26.01 16.16
N THR A 299 7.77 25.77 17.40
CA THR A 299 9.19 25.85 17.78
C THR A 299 9.94 24.51 17.69
N SER A 300 9.25 23.39 17.46
CA SER A 300 9.80 22.03 17.58
C SER A 300 10.52 21.52 16.32
N VAL A 301 11.03 22.43 15.47
CA VAL A 301 11.51 22.18 14.10
C VAL A 301 12.64 21.13 13.98
N VAL A 302 13.33 20.82 15.09
CA VAL A 302 14.50 19.93 15.08
C VAL A 302 14.11 18.43 15.06
N ASN A 303 12.90 18.07 15.49
CA ASN A 303 12.48 16.67 15.54
C ASN A 303 11.05 16.50 15.00
N ILE A 304 10.92 15.86 13.83
CA ILE A 304 9.65 15.59 13.15
C ILE A 304 8.67 14.85 14.07
N SER A 305 9.16 13.88 14.85
CA SER A 305 8.31 13.15 15.80
C SER A 305 7.68 14.07 16.84
N ASN A 306 8.40 15.09 17.31
CA ASN A 306 7.84 16.06 18.26
C ASN A 306 6.76 16.93 17.61
N VAL A 307 6.89 17.26 16.32
CA VAL A 307 5.88 18.04 15.59
C VAL A 307 4.62 17.21 15.36
N ILE A 308 4.77 15.91 15.07
CA ILE A 308 3.66 14.97 14.96
C ILE A 308 2.95 14.84 16.33
N ASP A 309 3.70 14.61 17.41
CA ASP A 309 3.13 14.53 18.77
C ASP A 309 2.40 15.83 19.17
N GLU A 310 2.96 16.99 18.81
CA GLU A 310 2.34 18.31 19.02
C GLU A 310 1.03 18.42 18.24
N PHE A 311 1.04 18.03 16.97
CA PHE A 311 -0.13 18.02 16.11
C PHE A 311 -1.24 17.10 16.66
N GLU A 312 -0.91 15.85 16.99
CA GLU A 312 -1.85 14.89 17.56
C GLU A 312 -2.44 15.38 18.89
N THR A 313 -1.61 16.02 19.73
CA THR A 313 -2.06 16.61 20.99
C THR A 313 -3.07 17.73 20.76
N VAL A 314 -2.79 18.64 19.83
CA VAL A 314 -3.65 19.79 19.52
C VAL A 314 -4.94 19.34 18.84
N THR A 315 -4.86 18.36 17.93
CA THR A 315 -6.01 17.85 17.18
C THR A 315 -6.80 16.76 17.91
N SER A 316 -6.35 16.34 19.09
CA SER A 316 -7.07 15.35 19.90
C SER A 316 -8.48 15.82 20.28
N ARG A 317 -9.42 14.87 20.33
CA ARG A 317 -10.84 15.10 20.59
C ARG A 317 -11.05 15.89 21.90
N PRO A 318 -11.54 17.14 21.87
CA PRO A 318 -11.86 17.90 23.07
C PRO A 318 -13.05 17.29 23.81
N LEU A 319 -13.06 17.40 25.15
CA LEU A 319 -14.14 16.88 25.98
C LEU A 319 -15.17 17.96 26.38
N VAL A 320 -14.78 19.23 26.33
CA VAL A 320 -15.61 20.38 26.75
C VAL A 320 -15.46 21.56 25.80
N ARG A 321 -16.48 22.44 25.72
CA ARG A 321 -16.51 23.57 24.77
C ARG A 321 -15.36 24.56 24.94
N SER A 322 -14.94 24.83 26.18
CA SER A 322 -13.80 25.73 26.45
C SER A 322 -12.48 25.19 25.92
N GLU A 323 -12.34 23.86 25.80
CA GLU A 323 -11.13 23.22 25.26
C GLU A 323 -11.05 23.36 23.75
N ILE A 324 -12.19 23.37 23.03
CA ILE A 324 -12.23 23.55 21.58
C ILE A 324 -11.58 24.86 21.19
N LEU A 325 -12.02 25.99 21.77
CA LEU A 325 -11.49 27.29 21.41
C LEU A 325 -9.99 27.39 21.71
N SER A 326 -9.55 26.85 22.85
CA SER A 326 -8.14 26.81 23.22
C SER A 326 -7.33 25.99 22.22
N LYS A 327 -7.79 24.78 21.87
CA LYS A 327 -7.09 23.90 20.91
C LYS A 327 -7.09 24.46 19.49
N LEU A 328 -8.20 25.04 19.03
CA LEU A 328 -8.28 25.73 17.74
C LEU A 328 -7.30 26.90 17.68
N THR A 329 -7.22 27.70 18.74
CA THR A 329 -6.25 28.81 18.82
C THR A 329 -4.83 28.27 18.74
N THR A 330 -4.49 27.26 19.54
CA THR A 330 -3.17 26.60 19.48
C THR A 330 -2.89 26.00 18.10
N PHE A 331 -3.90 25.44 17.44
CA PHE A 331 -3.78 24.90 16.09
C PHE A 331 -3.45 26.01 15.08
N TYR A 332 -4.23 27.08 15.05
CA TYR A 332 -3.99 28.20 14.13
C TYR A 332 -2.65 28.87 14.40
N ASP A 333 -2.28 29.05 15.67
CA ASP A 333 -0.98 29.64 16.05
C ASP A 333 0.22 28.74 15.69
N GLY A 334 0.05 27.42 15.75
CA GLY A 334 1.15 26.45 15.55
C GLY A 334 1.25 25.85 14.16
N PHE A 335 0.14 25.75 13.42
CA PHE A 335 0.04 25.00 12.15
C PHE A 335 -0.52 25.83 10.99
N THR A 336 -0.73 27.14 11.17
CA THR A 336 -1.07 28.04 10.07
C THR A 336 -0.22 29.29 10.05
N ARG A 337 -0.12 29.91 8.87
CA ARG A 337 0.53 31.22 8.67
C ARG A 337 -0.36 32.11 7.83
N GLU A 338 -0.27 33.42 8.07
CA GLU A 338 -0.94 34.42 7.23
C GLU A 338 -0.42 34.37 5.80
N ASN A 339 -1.33 34.41 4.83
CA ASN A 339 -1.01 34.28 3.42
C ASN A 339 0.06 35.26 2.90
N PRO A 340 0.15 36.53 3.35
CA PRO A 340 1.23 37.43 2.95
C PRO A 340 2.66 36.93 3.24
N ARG A 341 2.83 35.93 4.12
CA ARG A 341 4.12 35.28 4.39
C ARG A 341 4.46 34.17 3.40
N ASN A 342 3.52 33.74 2.55
CA ASN A 342 3.78 32.77 1.51
C ASN A 342 4.61 33.42 0.39
N PHE A 343 5.64 32.77 -0.12
CA PHE A 343 6.35 33.31 -1.28
C PHE A 343 5.59 33.12 -2.60
N LEU A 344 4.61 32.21 -2.65
CA LEU A 344 3.76 31.98 -3.83
C LEU A 344 2.46 32.79 -3.71
N GLN A 345 2.52 34.07 -4.09
CA GLN A 345 1.37 34.98 -4.05
C GLN A 345 0.57 34.96 -5.35
N ASN A 346 1.26 34.84 -6.47
CA ASN A 346 0.70 34.83 -7.81
C ASN A 346 0.95 33.49 -8.50
N ARG A 347 0.08 33.14 -9.45
CA ARG A 347 0.21 31.90 -10.23
C ARG A 347 1.50 31.80 -11.05
N SER A 348 2.03 32.94 -11.48
CA SER A 348 3.30 33.02 -12.21
C SER A 348 4.53 32.92 -11.33
N ASP A 349 4.39 33.03 -10.01
CA ASP A 349 5.52 33.09 -9.09
C ASP A 349 6.34 31.81 -9.16
N ALA A 350 5.69 30.64 -9.16
CA ALA A 350 6.38 29.36 -9.26
C ALA A 350 7.22 29.25 -10.55
N SER A 351 6.65 29.62 -11.69
CA SER A 351 7.34 29.64 -12.97
C SER A 351 8.52 30.63 -12.99
N THR A 352 8.31 31.81 -12.38
CA THR A 352 9.30 32.89 -12.31
C THR A 352 10.47 32.48 -11.44
N PHE A 353 10.21 31.97 -10.24
CA PHE A 353 11.25 31.52 -9.32
C PHE A 353 12.02 30.33 -9.88
N LEU A 354 11.33 29.33 -10.45
CA LEU A 354 12.00 28.19 -11.07
C LEU A 354 12.90 28.62 -12.23
N GLY A 355 12.47 29.60 -13.03
CA GLY A 355 13.27 30.15 -14.13
C GLY A 355 14.50 30.95 -13.68
N VAL A 356 14.49 31.49 -12.46
CA VAL A 356 15.64 32.18 -11.85
C VAL A 356 16.56 31.19 -11.15
N ILE A 357 16.01 30.23 -10.41
CA ILE A 357 16.74 29.24 -9.62
C ILE A 357 17.47 28.26 -10.55
N ASN A 358 16.75 27.67 -11.50
CA ASN A 358 17.28 26.66 -12.41
C ASN A 358 16.62 26.75 -13.81
N PRO A 359 17.09 27.67 -14.67
CA PRO A 359 16.51 27.89 -16.00
C PRO A 359 16.65 26.66 -16.92
N THR A 360 17.71 25.85 -16.73
CA THR A 360 17.94 24.64 -17.52
C THR A 360 16.87 23.60 -17.21
N TYR A 361 16.65 23.31 -15.93
CA TYR A 361 15.62 22.36 -15.50
C TYR A 361 14.21 22.84 -15.87
N LYS A 362 13.91 24.14 -15.72
CA LYS A 362 12.65 24.71 -16.21
C LYS A 362 12.47 24.46 -17.72
N SER A 363 13.53 24.68 -18.51
CA SER A 363 13.48 24.44 -19.95
C SER A 363 13.27 22.96 -20.26
N ALA A 364 13.84 22.05 -19.45
CA ALA A 364 13.62 20.62 -19.57
C ALA A 364 12.13 20.26 -19.34
N LEU A 365 11.52 20.78 -18.26
CA LEU A 365 10.08 20.64 -17.98
C LEU A 365 9.22 21.17 -19.14
N ASP A 366 9.53 22.37 -19.64
CA ASP A 366 8.79 22.99 -20.75
C ASP A 366 8.94 22.21 -22.06
N SER A 367 10.05 21.49 -22.24
CA SER A 367 10.36 20.69 -23.43
C SER A 367 9.97 19.21 -23.31
N SER A 368 9.39 18.80 -22.18
CA SER A 368 8.97 17.42 -21.96
C SER A 368 8.00 16.95 -23.05
N THR A 369 8.16 15.71 -23.47
CA THR A 369 7.24 15.06 -24.43
C THR A 369 5.97 14.55 -23.76
N LEU A 370 5.95 14.49 -22.43
CA LEU A 370 4.79 14.07 -21.65
C LEU A 370 3.70 15.15 -21.67
N THR A 371 2.45 14.74 -21.52
CA THR A 371 1.36 15.67 -21.25
C THR A 371 1.52 16.30 -19.86
N ASP A 372 0.96 17.49 -19.65
CA ASP A 372 1.04 18.17 -18.35
C ASP A 372 0.47 17.29 -17.20
N SER A 373 -0.57 16.49 -17.47
CA SER A 373 -1.13 15.53 -16.50
C SER A 373 -0.15 14.41 -16.13
N GLU A 374 0.50 13.80 -17.13
CA GLU A 374 1.47 12.71 -16.92
C GLU A 374 2.71 13.22 -16.17
N LEU A 375 3.19 14.41 -16.56
CA LEU A 375 4.30 15.06 -15.88
C LEU A 375 3.95 15.42 -14.43
N MET A 376 2.75 15.95 -14.20
CA MET A 376 2.25 16.21 -12.84
C MET A 376 2.20 14.94 -12.01
N PHE A 377 1.67 13.86 -12.57
CA PHE A 377 1.59 12.57 -11.88
C PHE A 377 2.98 12.07 -11.45
N SER A 378 3.96 12.13 -12.37
CA SER A 378 5.35 11.79 -12.05
C SER A 378 5.93 12.67 -10.94
N LEU A 379 5.79 13.99 -11.03
CA LEU A 379 6.32 14.91 -10.02
C LEU A 379 5.69 14.68 -8.64
N MET A 380 4.39 14.38 -8.59
CA MET A 380 3.69 14.05 -7.34
C MET A 380 4.15 12.70 -6.75
N LYS A 381 4.49 11.72 -7.60
CA LYS A 381 5.09 10.45 -7.21
C LYS A 381 6.48 10.68 -6.61
N ASP A 382 7.30 11.52 -7.24
CA ASP A 382 8.63 11.88 -6.79
C ASP A 382 8.59 12.65 -5.45
N LEU A 383 7.65 13.58 -5.29
CA LEU A 383 7.42 14.27 -4.01
C LEU A 383 6.99 13.30 -2.91
N SER A 384 6.08 12.38 -3.22
CA SER A 384 5.63 11.36 -2.27
C SER A 384 6.78 10.43 -1.85
N ALA A 385 7.67 10.08 -2.78
CA ALA A 385 8.86 9.31 -2.49
C ALA A 385 9.83 10.08 -1.59
N TRP A 386 10.11 11.34 -1.91
CA TRP A 386 10.97 12.21 -1.10
C TRP A 386 10.43 12.35 0.33
N VAL A 387 9.12 12.61 0.46
CA VAL A 387 8.44 12.76 1.75
C VAL A 387 8.56 11.48 2.58
N ARG A 388 8.35 10.31 1.97
CA ARG A 388 8.49 9.02 2.66
C ARG A 388 9.91 8.78 3.18
N ILE A 389 10.92 9.10 2.38
CA ILE A 389 12.34 8.91 2.74
C ILE A 389 12.77 9.89 3.84
N ASN A 390 12.35 11.16 3.75
CA ASN A 390 12.87 12.22 4.61
C ASN A 390 12.01 12.49 5.85
N LEU A 391 10.70 12.20 5.80
CA LEU A 391 9.76 12.51 6.87
C LEU A 391 9.15 11.27 7.56
N GLY A 392 9.23 10.08 6.94
CA GLY A 392 8.88 8.80 7.58
C GLY A 392 7.69 8.03 6.96
N TYR A 393 7.19 7.02 7.69
CA TYR A 393 6.04 6.20 7.28
C TYR A 393 4.71 6.77 7.80
N GLY A 394 3.66 6.80 6.97
CA GLY A 394 2.33 7.29 7.33
C GLY A 394 1.79 8.38 6.41
N PHE A 395 2.65 8.96 5.58
CA PHE A 395 2.30 10.03 4.65
C PHE A 395 1.33 9.54 3.59
N VAL A 396 0.27 10.31 3.38
CA VAL A 396 -0.63 10.10 2.24
C VAL A 396 0.18 10.27 0.97
N ASN A 397 0.09 9.28 0.07
CA ASN A 397 0.63 9.43 -1.27
C ASN A 397 -0.08 10.63 -1.91
N MET A 398 0.64 11.73 -2.15
CA MET A 398 0.00 12.95 -2.64
C MET A 398 -0.48 12.79 -4.08
N GLY A 399 0.10 11.85 -4.84
CA GLY A 399 -0.43 11.43 -6.14
C GLY A 399 -1.83 10.84 -6.01
N PHE A 400 -2.07 10.03 -4.97
CA PHE A 400 -3.40 9.45 -4.69
C PHE A 400 -4.45 10.54 -4.42
N ILE A 401 -4.09 11.64 -3.74
CA ILE A 401 -5.03 12.75 -3.47
C ILE A 401 -5.50 13.42 -4.77
N MET A 402 -4.59 13.63 -5.73
CA MET A 402 -4.91 14.37 -6.95
C MET A 402 -5.44 13.50 -8.09
N PHE A 403 -4.93 12.27 -8.22
CA PHE A 403 -5.20 11.39 -9.35
C PHE A 403 -6.02 10.15 -9.00
N GLY A 404 -6.50 10.06 -7.75
CA GLY A 404 -7.32 8.95 -7.28
C GLY A 404 -6.56 7.63 -7.17
N LEU A 405 -7.31 6.55 -6.98
CA LEU A 405 -6.78 5.21 -6.78
C LEU A 405 -6.05 4.67 -7.99
N ASP A 406 -6.40 5.09 -9.20
CA ASP A 406 -5.78 4.57 -10.43
C ASP A 406 -4.26 4.76 -10.41
N SER A 407 -3.84 5.97 -10.01
CA SER A 407 -2.46 6.37 -9.78
C SER A 407 -1.70 5.46 -8.80
N PHE A 408 -2.41 4.90 -7.83
CA PHE A 408 -1.87 4.11 -6.73
C PHE A 408 -1.92 2.61 -7.03
N PHE A 409 -2.97 2.18 -7.73
CA PHE A 409 -3.27 0.78 -8.01
C PHE A 409 -2.66 0.30 -9.32
N GLU A 410 -2.27 1.13 -10.27
CA GLU A 410 -1.55 0.63 -11.46
C GLU A 410 -0.29 -0.16 -11.07
N ASP A 411 0.47 0.35 -10.10
CA ASP A 411 1.68 -0.31 -9.59
C ASP A 411 1.33 -1.53 -8.72
N LEU A 412 0.22 -1.51 -7.97
CA LEU A 412 -0.10 -2.52 -6.95
C LEU A 412 -1.15 -3.55 -7.35
N LYS A 413 -1.88 -3.33 -8.44
CA LYS A 413 -2.87 -4.27 -8.98
C LYS A 413 -2.28 -5.66 -9.21
N PRO A 414 -1.05 -5.84 -9.73
CA PRO A 414 -0.44 -7.16 -9.84
C PRO A 414 -0.25 -7.84 -8.47
N VAL A 415 0.13 -7.08 -7.44
CA VAL A 415 0.31 -7.58 -6.07
C VAL A 415 -1.02 -7.98 -5.45
N ILE A 416 -2.06 -7.15 -5.60
CA ILE A 416 -3.39 -7.44 -5.07
C ILE A 416 -4.00 -8.62 -5.81
N ASN A 417 -3.88 -8.67 -7.14
CA ASN A 417 -4.30 -9.82 -7.93
C ASN A 417 -3.55 -11.09 -7.55
N PHE A 418 -2.29 -10.97 -7.14
CA PHE A 418 -1.55 -12.11 -6.63
C PHE A 418 -2.18 -12.65 -5.36
N PHE A 419 -2.53 -11.80 -4.38
CA PHE A 419 -3.02 -12.24 -3.07
C PHE A 419 -4.54 -12.41 -2.95
N LYS A 420 -5.34 -11.84 -3.86
CA LYS A 420 -6.80 -11.94 -3.83
C LYS A 420 -7.29 -13.39 -4.05
N PRO A 421 -8.50 -13.74 -3.58
CA PRO A 421 -9.16 -14.97 -4.00
C PRO A 421 -9.27 -15.06 -5.52
N TYR A 422 -9.01 -16.22 -6.09
CA TYR A 422 -8.99 -16.43 -7.56
C TYR A 422 -10.26 -15.96 -8.29
N ARG A 423 -11.42 -16.00 -7.61
CA ARG A 423 -12.73 -15.64 -8.19
C ARG A 423 -13.24 -14.26 -7.73
N ALA A 424 -12.47 -13.52 -6.94
CA ALA A 424 -12.87 -12.20 -6.46
C ALA A 424 -12.61 -11.11 -7.53
N ARG A 425 -13.62 -10.30 -7.77
CA ARG A 425 -13.59 -9.08 -8.58
C ARG A 425 -13.21 -7.92 -7.68
N LEU A 426 -12.19 -7.16 -8.05
CA LEU A 426 -11.72 -6.04 -7.25
C LEU A 426 -12.55 -4.81 -7.55
N LEU A 427 -13.11 -4.19 -6.52
CA LEU A 427 -13.67 -2.85 -6.56
C LEU A 427 -12.68 -1.90 -5.88
N LEU A 428 -12.32 -0.84 -6.59
CA LEU A 428 -11.49 0.22 -6.04
C LEU A 428 -12.40 1.26 -5.41
N LEU A 429 -12.27 1.44 -4.10
CA LEU A 429 -13.15 2.30 -3.32
C LEU A 429 -12.36 3.53 -2.86
N GLU A 430 -12.63 4.67 -3.50
CA GLU A 430 -12.01 5.93 -3.12
C GLU A 430 -12.74 6.52 -1.91
N LEU A 431 -12.02 6.74 -0.82
CA LEU A 431 -12.50 7.57 0.26
C LEU A 431 -11.37 8.47 0.75
N LEU A 432 -11.52 9.76 0.48
CA LEU A 432 -10.73 10.79 1.14
C LEU A 432 -11.47 11.16 2.41
N GLN A 433 -10.89 10.82 3.56
CA GLN A 433 -11.46 11.18 4.84
C GLN A 433 -10.72 12.40 5.39
N ILE A 434 -11.46 13.45 5.72
CA ILE A 434 -10.94 14.54 6.55
C ILE A 434 -11.35 14.17 7.98
N ASP A 435 -10.53 13.36 8.65
CA ASP A 435 -10.81 12.89 10.01
C ASP A 435 -10.04 13.68 11.06
N ASN A 436 -10.33 14.97 11.16
CA ASN A 436 -9.71 15.78 12.18
C ASN A 436 -10.56 15.75 13.45
N PRO A 437 -10.09 15.13 14.56
CA PRO A 437 -10.91 15.00 15.73
C PRO A 437 -11.28 16.36 16.33
N LEU A 438 -10.43 17.38 16.21
CA LEU A 438 -10.72 18.73 16.69
C LEU A 438 -11.85 19.39 15.88
N PHE A 439 -11.81 19.32 14.55
CA PHE A 439 -12.84 19.93 13.70
C PHE A 439 -14.15 19.12 13.65
N ASN A 440 -14.09 17.80 13.88
CA ASN A 440 -15.23 16.88 13.78
C ASN A 440 -15.88 16.54 15.13
N THR A 441 -15.58 17.26 16.22
CA THR A 441 -16.14 16.94 17.54
C THR A 441 -17.54 17.52 17.75
N ILE A 442 -18.45 16.63 18.17
CA ILE A 442 -19.75 16.98 18.77
C ILE A 442 -19.59 16.89 20.30
N ILE A 443 -19.92 17.96 21.03
CA ILE A 443 -19.77 18.02 22.49
C ILE A 443 -21.05 17.49 23.14
N VAL A 444 -20.93 16.58 24.10
CA VAL A 444 -22.05 15.93 24.81
C VAL A 444 -22.89 16.91 25.65
N GLU A 445 -22.37 18.10 25.98
CA GLU A 445 -23.13 19.21 26.59
C GLU A 445 -24.24 19.74 25.67
N ASP A 446 -24.06 19.60 24.35
CA ASP A 446 -25.15 19.74 23.40
C ASP A 446 -25.95 18.45 23.47
N ASP A 447 -26.78 18.33 24.51
CA ASP A 447 -27.73 17.23 24.68
C ASP A 447 -28.53 17.16 23.37
N PRO A 448 -28.26 16.19 22.48
CA PRO A 448 -29.13 16.05 21.34
C PRO A 448 -30.44 15.64 21.99
N GLU A 449 -31.51 16.41 21.77
CA GLU A 449 -32.86 15.94 22.02
C GLU A 449 -33.09 14.73 21.12
N VAL A 450 -32.47 13.60 21.44
CA VAL A 450 -32.73 12.31 20.84
C VAL A 450 -34.00 11.89 21.54
N PRO A 451 -35.17 11.94 20.89
CA PRO A 451 -36.31 11.24 21.43
C PRO A 451 -35.84 9.81 21.69
N LYS A 452 -35.94 9.35 22.94
CA LYS A 452 -35.68 7.95 23.28
C LYS A 452 -36.67 7.11 22.49
N VAL A 453 -36.29 6.71 21.29
CA VAL A 453 -37.02 5.71 20.55
C VAL A 453 -36.50 4.37 21.05
N GLU A 454 -37.21 3.80 22.02
CA GLU A 454 -37.06 2.40 22.37
C GLU A 454 -37.52 1.58 21.15
N PHE A 455 -36.59 1.27 20.25
CA PHE A 455 -36.81 0.22 19.28
C PHE A 455 -36.54 -1.13 19.96
N PRO A 456 -37.54 -2.02 20.09
CA PRO A 456 -37.26 -3.41 20.38
C PRO A 456 -36.48 -3.97 19.18
N ILE A 457 -35.18 -4.16 19.36
CA ILE A 457 -34.38 -4.95 18.43
C ILE A 457 -34.84 -6.39 18.60
N TYR A 458 -35.66 -6.87 17.66
CA TYR A 458 -35.87 -8.29 17.48
C TYR A 458 -34.61 -8.80 16.77
N ASP A 459 -33.71 -9.37 17.57
CA ASP A 459 -32.57 -10.12 17.07
C ASP A 459 -33.13 -11.29 16.25
N PHE A 460 -33.07 -11.17 14.92
CA PHE A 460 -33.35 -12.30 14.06
C PHE A 460 -32.21 -13.28 14.28
N VAL A 461 -32.54 -14.41 14.89
CA VAL A 461 -31.67 -15.58 15.06
C VAL A 461 -30.78 -15.71 13.83
N THR A 462 -29.52 -15.28 13.96
CA THR A 462 -28.49 -15.53 12.94
C THR A 462 -28.48 -17.03 12.72
N GLY A 463 -28.66 -17.43 11.46
CA GLY A 463 -28.57 -18.84 11.05
C GLY A 463 -27.36 -19.47 11.71
N ASP A 464 -27.64 -20.43 12.57
CA ASP A 464 -26.68 -21.12 13.40
C ASP A 464 -25.56 -21.64 12.49
N GLY A 465 -24.31 -21.20 12.70
CA GLY A 465 -23.16 -21.46 11.84
C GLY A 465 -22.69 -22.92 11.86
N HIS A 466 -23.60 -23.86 11.60
CA HIS A 466 -23.36 -25.28 11.61
C HIS A 466 -22.99 -25.75 10.19
N PRO A 467 -21.95 -26.58 10.04
CA PRO A 467 -21.61 -27.18 8.76
C PRO A 467 -22.80 -28.01 8.26
N CYS A 468 -22.98 -28.07 6.94
CA CYS A 468 -24.12 -28.75 6.32
C CYS A 468 -24.16 -30.25 6.64
N CYS A 469 -23.02 -30.83 7.05
CA CYS A 469 -22.92 -32.19 7.56
C CYS A 469 -22.76 -32.13 9.10
N THR A 470 -23.85 -32.20 9.86
CA THR A 470 -23.79 -32.66 11.26
C THR A 470 -24.23 -34.13 11.30
N GLU A 471 -23.53 -34.94 12.10
CA GLU A 471 -23.58 -36.42 12.10
C GLU A 471 -24.97 -37.09 12.27
N GLN A 472 -26.09 -36.34 12.34
CA GLN A 472 -27.32 -36.85 12.95
C GLN A 472 -28.56 -37.07 12.08
N ASN A 473 -28.60 -36.79 10.77
CA ASN A 473 -29.77 -37.23 9.97
C ASN A 473 -29.41 -37.52 8.51
N ILE A 474 -29.00 -38.76 8.24
CA ILE A 474 -29.06 -39.33 6.89
C ILE A 474 -30.48 -39.86 6.69
N ASP A 475 -31.40 -39.00 6.27
CA ASP A 475 -32.67 -39.45 5.70
C ASP A 475 -32.53 -39.49 4.18
N SER A 476 -32.74 -40.68 3.62
CA SER A 476 -32.15 -41.15 2.36
C SER A 476 -32.90 -40.72 1.08
N THR A 477 -33.49 -39.53 1.05
CA THR A 477 -34.31 -39.07 -0.10
C THR A 477 -33.79 -37.83 -0.82
N ASP A 478 -32.80 -37.11 -0.28
CA ASP A 478 -32.18 -35.98 -1.00
C ASP A 478 -30.87 -36.39 -1.70
N SER A 479 -30.81 -36.17 -3.00
CA SER A 479 -29.71 -36.59 -3.88
C SER A 479 -28.46 -35.69 -3.80
N CYS A 480 -28.25 -34.99 -2.68
CA CYS A 480 -27.17 -34.01 -2.50
C CYS A 480 -26.29 -34.27 -1.27
N THR A 481 -26.09 -35.52 -0.87
CA THR A 481 -25.21 -35.85 0.27
C THR A 481 -24.33 -37.07 -0.01
N VAL A 482 -23.09 -36.81 -0.43
CA VAL A 482 -21.96 -37.70 -0.20
C VAL A 482 -20.93 -36.89 0.59
N CYS A 483 -21.10 -36.81 1.92
CA CYS A 483 -20.06 -36.26 2.78
C CYS A 483 -18.95 -37.32 2.90
N LEU A 484 -17.71 -36.98 2.53
CA LEU A 484 -16.53 -37.79 2.83
C LEU A 484 -16.17 -37.56 4.30
N ASP A 485 -15.79 -38.63 5.02
CA ASP A 485 -15.33 -38.58 6.41
C ASP A 485 -14.04 -37.75 6.52
N ASP A 486 -14.14 -36.42 6.58
CA ASP A 486 -13.04 -35.54 6.93
C ASP A 486 -13.29 -34.91 8.30
N ALA A 487 -12.67 -35.50 9.31
CA ALA A 487 -12.73 -35.04 10.70
C ALA A 487 -12.14 -33.64 10.93
N THR A 488 -11.54 -33.01 9.91
CA THR A 488 -10.98 -31.65 10.01
C THR A 488 -11.99 -30.54 9.71
N ALA A 489 -13.18 -30.86 9.20
CA ALA A 489 -14.24 -29.90 8.85
C ALA A 489 -14.72 -29.02 10.02
N ASN A 490 -14.58 -29.50 11.26
CA ASN A 490 -14.95 -28.77 12.47
C ASN A 490 -13.81 -27.92 13.07
N LEU A 491 -12.58 -28.05 12.55
CA LEU A 491 -11.38 -27.40 13.11
C LEU A 491 -10.95 -26.17 12.31
N TYR A 492 -11.27 -26.10 11.02
CA TYR A 492 -10.93 -24.97 10.15
C TYR A 492 -12.12 -24.64 9.24
N TYR A 493 -12.40 -23.35 9.07
CA TYR A 493 -13.41 -22.88 8.11
C TYR A 493 -12.91 -23.19 6.69
N GLN A 494 -13.36 -24.31 6.11
CA GLN A 494 -13.06 -24.69 4.73
C GLN A 494 -14.31 -24.55 3.86
N ARG A 495 -14.13 -23.99 2.66
CA ARG A 495 -15.20 -23.62 1.74
C ARG A 495 -16.07 -24.82 1.32
N ASP A 496 -15.50 -26.02 1.30
CA ASP A 496 -16.15 -27.21 0.75
C ASP A 496 -17.19 -27.84 1.71
N THR A 497 -17.18 -27.51 3.00
CA THR A 497 -18.04 -28.13 4.03
C THR A 497 -19.21 -27.25 4.51
N TYR A 498 -19.20 -25.96 4.14
CA TYR A 498 -20.24 -24.99 4.51
C TYR A 498 -21.10 -24.54 3.32
N ASP A 499 -20.81 -25.02 2.11
CA ASP A 499 -21.44 -24.56 0.85
C ASP A 499 -22.15 -25.70 0.12
N CYS A 500 -22.78 -26.62 0.86
CA CYS A 500 -23.60 -27.67 0.25
C CYS A 500 -24.90 -27.03 -0.27
N CYS A 501 -25.21 -27.24 -1.56
CA CYS A 501 -26.41 -26.77 -2.27
C CYS A 501 -26.39 -25.35 -2.87
N SER A 502 -25.23 -24.68 -2.95
CA SER A 502 -25.09 -23.49 -3.82
C SER A 502 -25.15 -23.90 -5.30
N TYR A 503 -26.28 -23.60 -5.96
CA TYR A 503 -26.54 -23.93 -7.37
C TYR A 503 -25.85 -22.99 -8.37
N TYR A 504 -25.15 -21.97 -7.89
CA TYR A 504 -24.53 -20.94 -8.73
C TYR A 504 -23.00 -21.01 -8.65
N ASP A 505 -22.44 -22.11 -9.16
CA ASP A 505 -21.02 -22.18 -9.48
C ASP A 505 -20.84 -22.06 -10.99
N LEU A 506 -20.76 -20.81 -11.49
CA LEU A 506 -20.50 -20.51 -12.90
C LEU A 506 -18.99 -20.33 -13.11
N GLY A 507 -18.44 -21.16 -13.99
CA GLY A 507 -17.03 -21.18 -14.36
C GLY A 507 -16.60 -20.08 -15.33
N ALA A 508 -15.40 -19.57 -15.06
CA ALA A 508 -14.27 -19.31 -15.97
C ALA A 508 -14.25 -18.12 -16.97
N VAL A 509 -13.27 -17.23 -16.70
CA VAL A 509 -12.27 -16.58 -17.60
C VAL A 509 -12.43 -15.08 -17.94
N SER A 510 -11.25 -14.43 -17.79
CA SER A 510 -10.72 -13.10 -18.17
C SER A 510 -11.27 -11.86 -17.45
N ASP A 511 -10.34 -11.15 -16.79
CA ASP A 511 -10.52 -9.83 -16.18
C ASP A 511 -11.02 -8.80 -17.22
N ILE A 512 -11.86 -7.88 -16.75
CA ILE A 512 -12.40 -6.74 -17.50
C ILE A 512 -11.25 -5.86 -18.00
N LEU A 513 -11.30 -5.48 -19.28
CA LEU A 513 -10.43 -4.45 -19.86
C LEU A 513 -10.92 -3.07 -19.40
N GLN A 514 -9.98 -2.26 -18.93
CA GLN A 514 -10.13 -1.01 -18.16
C GLN A 514 -10.88 0.13 -18.89
N ASN A 515 -11.33 -0.06 -20.12
CA ASN A 515 -11.88 1.02 -20.94
C ASN A 515 -13.39 1.26 -20.77
N ASP A 516 -14.11 0.42 -20.01
CA ASP A 516 -15.57 0.54 -19.85
C ASP A 516 -16.01 1.25 -18.55
N PHE A 517 -15.08 1.79 -17.75
CA PHE A 517 -15.38 2.45 -16.45
C PHE A 517 -15.38 3.98 -16.49
N PHE A 518 -15.31 4.60 -17.68
CA PHE A 518 -15.02 6.03 -17.82
C PHE A 518 -16.11 7.07 -17.45
N PRO A 519 -17.42 6.78 -17.23
CA PRO A 519 -18.35 7.87 -16.90
C PRO A 519 -18.52 8.19 -15.39
N PHE A 520 -17.90 7.45 -14.46
CA PHE A 520 -18.53 7.28 -13.14
C PHE A 520 -17.85 7.96 -11.93
N ILE A 521 -16.74 8.68 -12.10
CA ILE A 521 -16.01 9.29 -10.97
C ILE A 521 -16.66 10.59 -10.42
N GLU A 522 -17.67 11.16 -11.09
CA GLU A 522 -18.21 12.49 -10.68
C GLU A 522 -19.20 12.48 -9.50
N GLU A 523 -19.87 11.36 -9.21
CA GLU A 523 -21.07 11.38 -8.35
C GLU A 523 -20.80 11.17 -6.84
N ILE A 524 -19.59 10.75 -6.45
CA ILE A 524 -19.25 10.48 -5.03
C ILE A 524 -18.87 11.75 -4.23
N ARG A 525 -18.74 12.92 -4.89
CA ARG A 525 -18.27 14.16 -4.24
C ARG A 525 -19.32 14.88 -3.36
N SER A 526 -20.56 14.40 -3.25
CA SER A 526 -21.69 15.19 -2.72
C SER A 526 -22.12 14.90 -1.27
N LEU A 527 -21.50 13.97 -0.54
CA LEU A 527 -21.94 13.61 0.81
C LEU A 527 -20.82 13.76 1.86
N SER A 528 -20.54 15.01 2.24
CA SER A 528 -19.87 15.34 3.50
C SER A 528 -20.75 16.35 4.24
N VAL A 529 -21.55 15.87 5.20
CA VAL A 529 -22.33 16.75 6.07
C VAL A 529 -21.43 17.20 7.21
N VAL A 530 -20.95 18.44 7.15
CA VAL A 530 -20.29 19.10 8.28
C VAL A 530 -21.37 19.70 9.18
N CYS A 531 -21.58 19.13 10.37
CA CYS A 531 -22.45 19.72 11.38
C CYS A 531 -21.70 20.84 12.12
N ILE A 532 -22.06 22.10 11.86
CA ILE A 532 -21.53 23.27 12.58
C ILE A 532 -22.55 23.70 13.65
N PRO A 533 -22.16 23.87 14.92
CA PRO A 533 -23.03 24.42 15.96
C PRO A 533 -23.46 25.87 15.63
N PRO A 534 -24.73 26.24 15.83
CA PRO A 534 -25.28 27.55 15.42
C PRO A 534 -24.74 28.77 16.18
N ASP A 535 -23.94 28.57 17.24
CA ASP A 535 -23.54 29.63 18.17
C ASP A 535 -22.10 30.15 17.97
N LEU A 536 -21.37 29.66 16.96
CA LEU A 536 -20.07 30.20 16.59
C LEU A 536 -20.25 31.41 15.66
N ASP A 537 -19.81 32.56 16.14
CA ASP A 537 -19.90 33.84 15.43
C ASP A 537 -19.32 33.71 14.01
N SER A 538 -20.19 33.93 13.01
CA SER A 538 -19.93 33.68 11.58
C SER A 538 -18.77 34.47 10.96
N THR A 539 -18.12 35.32 11.76
CA THR A 539 -16.97 36.17 11.38
C THR A 539 -15.62 35.59 11.81
N ALA A 540 -15.56 34.54 12.62
CA ALA A 540 -14.31 33.94 13.10
C ALA A 540 -13.90 32.64 12.36
N ILE A 541 -14.67 32.23 11.35
CA ILE A 541 -14.45 30.96 10.65
C ILE A 541 -14.09 31.24 9.19
N VAL A 542 -12.89 30.82 8.80
CA VAL A 542 -12.50 30.67 7.39
C VAL A 542 -13.46 29.65 6.77
N ARG A 543 -14.38 30.13 5.94
CA ARG A 543 -15.28 29.27 5.17
C ARG A 543 -14.42 28.49 4.17
N ASN A 544 -14.19 27.20 4.45
CA ASN A 544 -13.95 26.26 3.36
C ASN A 544 -15.29 26.04 2.68
N GLU A 545 -15.59 26.87 1.68
CA GLU A 545 -16.70 26.61 0.76
C GLU A 545 -16.43 25.27 0.08
N VAL A 546 -17.34 24.33 0.29
CA VAL A 546 -17.44 23.09 -0.48
C VAL A 546 -17.50 23.49 -1.96
N LEU A 547 -16.48 23.10 -2.72
CA LEU A 547 -16.40 23.33 -4.17
C LEU A 547 -17.49 22.51 -4.88
N GLU A 548 -18.69 23.06 -4.98
CA GLU A 548 -19.65 22.67 -6.01
C GLU A 548 -19.16 23.21 -7.36
N GLY A 549 -18.25 22.47 -7.98
CA GLY A 549 -17.81 22.69 -9.35
C GLY A 549 -18.28 21.54 -10.23
N SER A 550 -19.38 21.75 -10.95
CA SER A 550 -19.85 20.87 -12.02
C SER A 550 -18.74 20.70 -13.06
N MET A 551 -18.20 19.49 -13.19
CA MET A 551 -17.39 19.12 -14.34
C MET A 551 -18.35 18.82 -15.51
N VAL A 552 -18.17 19.52 -16.62
CA VAL A 552 -18.80 19.18 -17.90
C VAL A 552 -17.68 19.20 -18.92
N GLN A 553 -17.27 17.98 -19.32
CA GLN A 553 -16.44 17.59 -20.47
C GLN A 553 -14.99 18.06 -20.55
#